data_AF-A0A5N6S0G3-F1
#
_entry.id   AF-A0A5N6S0G3-F1
#
_cell.length_a   1.000
_cell.length_b   1.000
_cell.length_c   1.000
_cell.angle_alpha   90.00
_cell.angle_beta   90.00
_cell.angle_gamma   90.00
#
_symmetry.space_group_name_H-M   'P 1'
#
loop_
_entity.id
_entity.type
_entity.pdbx_description
1 polymer ?
#
loop_
_entity_poly.entity_id
_entity_poly.type
_entity_poly.pdbx_seq_one_letter_code
_entity_poly.pdbx_strand_id
1 'polypeptide(L)'
;MQLTAEKLQPFLLPNPLPDAKQRLVSAWAPVVALLLTKRYGHAITAGDEGNEPVFASAAADAIQRRIDRPNSTVAAQSVNGASVTYTTILLAWFSPTELAQLDSFSGTGGIRTIRTPVPDDVRYGNRFTCMPEGSNGF
;
A
#
# COMPACT_ATOMS: atom_id res chain seq x y z
N MET A 1 8.02 12.86 -11.12
CA MET A 1 7.15 13.82 -10.40
C MET A 1 8.03 14.84 -9.68
N GLN A 2 7.69 16.12 -9.71
CA GLN A 2 8.32 17.13 -8.85
C GLN A 2 7.32 17.56 -7.79
N LEU A 3 7.51 17.08 -6.55
CA LEU A 3 6.80 17.63 -5.38
C LEU A 3 7.57 18.81 -4.83
N THR A 4 6.91 19.96 -4.77
CA THR A 4 7.39 21.14 -4.06
C THR A 4 6.51 21.40 -2.85
N ALA A 5 7.01 22.17 -1.88
CA ALA A 5 6.19 22.60 -0.75
C ALA A 5 4.92 23.31 -1.21
N GLU A 6 5.00 24.10 -2.29
CA GLU A 6 3.86 24.79 -2.91
C GLU A 6 2.77 23.82 -3.40
N LYS A 7 3.15 22.71 -4.05
CA LYS A 7 2.19 21.69 -4.52
C LYS A 7 1.53 20.91 -3.38
N LEU A 8 2.23 20.79 -2.24
CA LEU A 8 1.73 20.09 -1.06
C LEU A 8 0.90 21.01 -0.16
N GLN A 9 1.16 22.32 -0.18
CA GLN A 9 0.49 23.34 0.61
C GLN A 9 -1.04 23.20 0.69
N PRO A 10 -1.79 22.97 -0.42
CA PRO A 10 -3.24 22.85 -0.35
C PRO A 10 -3.74 21.65 0.48
N PHE A 11 -2.90 20.64 0.71
CA PHE A 11 -3.24 19.40 1.41
C PHE A 11 -2.71 19.35 2.84
N LEU A 12 -1.88 20.32 3.26
CA LEU A 12 -1.24 20.34 4.57
C LEU A 12 -2.05 21.14 5.59
N LEU A 13 -2.07 20.69 6.85
CA LEU A 13 -2.84 21.32 7.93
C LEU A 13 -1.95 21.65 9.14
N PRO A 14 -2.06 22.85 9.75
CA PRO A 14 -2.85 24.01 9.31
C PRO A 14 -2.29 24.66 8.03
N ASN A 15 -3.14 25.36 7.27
CA ASN A 15 -2.75 26.09 6.07
C ASN A 15 -2.89 27.61 6.29
N PRO A 16 -1.79 28.40 6.29
CA PRO A 16 -0.39 27.97 6.08
C PRO A 16 0.23 27.28 7.30
N LEU A 17 1.17 26.38 7.03
CA LEU A 17 1.97 25.71 8.07
C LEU A 17 2.92 26.71 8.76
N PRO A 18 3.20 26.56 10.07
CA PRO A 18 4.27 27.31 10.73
C PRO A 18 5.63 27.10 10.06
N ASP A 19 6.48 28.13 10.03
CA ASP A 19 7.79 28.13 9.34
C ASP A 19 8.68 26.93 9.71
N ALA A 20 8.66 26.53 10.98
CA ALA A 20 9.41 25.37 11.45
C ALA A 20 8.96 24.07 10.76
N LYS A 21 7.65 23.90 10.53
CA LYS A 21 7.07 22.76 9.81
C LYS A 21 7.31 22.88 8.30
N GLN A 22 7.28 24.09 7.73
CA GLN A 22 7.58 24.30 6.30
C GLN A 22 8.99 23.83 5.92
N ARG A 23 10.00 24.06 6.77
CA ARG A 23 11.36 23.56 6.52
C ARG A 23 11.41 22.03 6.45
N LEU A 24 10.64 21.34 7.28
CA LEU A 24 10.54 19.88 7.25
C LEU A 24 9.86 19.40 5.97
N VAL A 25 8.77 20.04 5.55
CA VAL A 25 8.08 19.73 4.29
C VAL A 25 9.05 19.88 3.11
N SER A 26 9.77 20.99 3.02
CA SER A 26 10.74 21.24 1.95
C SER A 26 11.90 20.24 1.95
N ALA A 27 12.33 19.76 3.12
CA ALA A 27 13.37 18.73 3.22
C ALA A 27 12.87 17.33 2.83
N TRP A 28 11.61 17.00 3.13
CA TRP A 28 11.05 15.66 2.97
C TRP A 28 10.34 15.43 1.63
N ALA A 29 9.76 16.47 1.04
CA ALA A 29 9.05 16.38 -0.23
C ALA A 29 9.89 15.75 -1.38
N PRO A 30 11.19 16.09 -1.55
CA PRO A 30 12.02 15.46 -2.60
C PRO A 30 12.23 13.97 -2.37
N VAL A 31 12.37 13.54 -1.11
CA VAL A 31 12.58 12.13 -0.74
C VAL A 31 11.32 11.32 -1.07
N VAL A 32 10.15 11.83 -0.66
CA VAL A 32 8.86 11.18 -0.93
C VAL A 32 8.58 11.15 -2.44
N ALA A 33 8.86 12.23 -3.16
CA ALA A 33 8.72 12.27 -4.62
C ALA A 33 9.58 11.21 -5.32
N LEU A 34 10.82 11.02 -4.88
CA LEU A 34 11.72 10.01 -5.43
C LEU A 34 11.21 8.59 -5.16
N LEU A 35 10.71 8.31 -3.95
CA LEU A 35 10.13 7.02 -3.59
C LEU A 35 8.88 6.69 -4.43
N LEU A 36 7.96 7.66 -4.56
CA LEU A 36 6.76 7.49 -5.38
C LEU A 36 7.11 7.34 -6.87
N THR A 37 8.03 8.18 -7.38
CA THR A 37 8.49 8.08 -8.78
C THR A 37 9.15 6.73 -9.07
N LYS A 38 9.93 6.19 -8.12
CA LYS A 38 10.57 4.87 -8.27
C LYS A 38 9.55 3.72 -8.36
N ARG A 39 8.43 3.80 -7.64
CA ARG A 39 7.40 2.74 -7.61
C ARG A 39 6.36 2.88 -8.73
N TYR A 40 5.84 4.09 -8.93
CA TYR A 40 4.69 4.34 -9.79
C TYR A 40 5.09 4.89 -11.17
N GLY A 41 6.28 5.50 -11.30
CA GLY A 41 6.82 5.94 -12.59
C GLY A 41 5.81 6.71 -13.45
N HIS A 42 5.50 6.16 -14.62
CA HIS A 42 4.55 6.73 -15.57
C HIS A 42 3.10 6.78 -15.07
N ALA A 43 2.71 5.94 -14.10
CA ALA A 43 1.34 5.91 -13.58
C ALA A 43 0.97 7.21 -12.83
N ILE A 44 1.98 7.97 -12.39
CA ILE A 44 1.78 9.30 -11.79
C ILE A 44 1.24 10.30 -12.81
N THR A 45 1.71 10.23 -14.04
CA THR A 45 1.35 11.15 -15.12
C THR A 45 0.37 10.52 -16.12
N ALA A 46 -0.05 9.28 -15.90
CA ALA A 46 -0.99 8.58 -16.76
C ALA A 46 -2.41 9.13 -16.55
N GLY A 47 -3.17 9.26 -17.64
CA GLY A 47 -4.54 9.80 -17.67
C GLY A 47 -4.63 11.18 -18.33
N ASP A 48 -5.83 11.55 -18.78
CA ASP A 48 -6.08 12.79 -19.54
C ASP A 48 -5.86 14.06 -18.69
N GLU A 49 -6.06 13.97 -17.36
CA GLU A 49 -5.85 15.07 -16.42
C GLU A 49 -4.59 14.89 -15.53
N GLY A 50 -3.92 13.75 -15.65
CA GLY A 50 -2.77 13.37 -14.81
C GLY A 50 -3.15 13.03 -13.35
N ASN A 51 -2.63 11.92 -12.85
CA ASN A 51 -2.88 11.45 -11.49
C ASN A 51 -2.07 12.17 -10.40
N GLU A 52 -1.27 13.17 -10.77
CA GLU A 52 -0.34 13.87 -9.89
C GLU A 52 -1.00 14.44 -8.60
N PRO A 53 -2.21 15.03 -8.63
CA PRO A 53 -2.86 15.53 -7.41
C PRO A 53 -3.12 14.45 -6.35
N VAL A 54 -3.43 13.22 -6.77
CA VAL A 54 -3.68 12.09 -5.86
C VAL A 54 -2.39 11.69 -5.15
N PHE A 55 -1.29 11.60 -5.90
CA PHE A 55 0.02 11.32 -5.34
C PHE A 55 0.52 12.47 -4.45
N ALA A 56 0.22 13.72 -4.80
CA ALA A 56 0.55 14.89 -3.98
C ALA A 56 -0.23 14.89 -2.65
N SER A 57 -1.53 14.60 -2.68
CA SER A 57 -2.34 14.47 -1.47
C SER A 57 -1.82 13.35 -0.56
N ALA A 58 -1.54 12.16 -1.10
CA ALA A 58 -1.01 11.06 -0.31
C ALA A 58 0.38 11.40 0.29
N ALA A 59 1.23 12.09 -0.47
CA ALA A 59 2.52 12.54 0.01
C ALA A 59 2.38 13.59 1.14
N ALA A 60 1.42 14.51 1.03
CA ALA A 60 1.12 15.48 2.06
C ALA A 60 0.66 14.80 3.35
N ASP A 61 -0.23 13.82 3.28
CA ASP A 61 -0.70 13.06 4.44
C ASP A 61 0.44 12.27 5.11
N ALA A 62 1.32 11.66 4.32
CA ALA A 62 2.51 10.98 4.83
C ALA A 62 3.46 11.94 5.57
N ILE A 63 3.72 13.12 4.99
CA ILE A 63 4.57 14.14 5.58
C ILE A 63 3.92 14.70 6.85
N GLN A 64 2.63 15.04 6.81
CA GLN A 64 1.87 15.57 7.93
C GLN A 64 1.89 14.61 9.12
N ARG A 65 1.61 13.32 8.90
CA ARG A 65 1.69 12.31 9.98
C ARG A 65 3.07 12.21 10.60
N ARG A 66 4.13 12.35 9.80
CA ARG A 66 5.50 12.32 10.30
C ARG A 66 5.85 13.59 11.08
N ILE A 67 5.33 14.75 10.67
CA ILE A 67 5.45 16.00 11.43
C ILE A 67 4.75 15.86 12.79
N ASP A 68 3.54 15.30 12.81
CA ASP A 68 2.74 15.19 14.02
C ASP A 68 3.20 14.05 14.94
N ARG A 69 3.87 13.03 14.38
CA ARG A 69 4.43 11.88 15.11
C ARG A 69 5.84 11.53 14.61
N PRO A 70 6.89 12.22 15.11
CA PRO A 70 8.26 12.15 14.57
C PRO A 70 8.95 10.77 14.58
N ASN A 71 8.37 9.73 15.19
CA ASN A 71 8.92 8.36 15.24
C ASN A 71 7.91 7.26 14.83
N SER A 72 6.87 7.59 14.07
CA SER A 72 5.78 6.65 13.75
C SER A 72 6.08 5.61 12.65
N THR A 73 7.34 5.32 12.35
CA THR A 73 7.69 4.34 11.32
C THR A 73 7.26 2.93 11.73
N VAL A 74 6.32 2.33 10.99
CA VAL A 74 5.88 0.96 11.20
C VAL A 74 6.91 0.03 10.57
N ALA A 75 7.96 -0.32 11.32
CA ALA A 75 8.96 -1.29 10.89
C ALA A 75 8.41 -2.73 10.90
N ALA A 76 7.42 -3.00 11.75
CA ALA A 76 6.74 -4.28 11.85
C ALA A 76 5.28 -4.09 12.30
N GLN A 77 4.41 -5.01 11.88
CA GLN A 77 3.03 -5.10 12.34
C GLN A 77 2.74 -6.54 12.78
N SER A 78 2.11 -6.71 13.94
CA SER A 78 1.68 -8.00 14.45
C SER A 78 0.15 -8.09 14.44
N VAL A 79 -0.38 -9.19 13.90
CA VAL A 79 -1.81 -9.50 13.92
C VAL A 79 -1.96 -10.95 14.37
N ASN A 80 -2.61 -11.17 15.52
CA ASN A 80 -2.92 -12.49 16.09
C ASN A 80 -1.73 -13.49 16.07
N GLY A 81 -0.54 -13.04 16.47
CA GLY A 81 0.66 -13.89 16.57
C GLY A 81 1.48 -14.00 15.27
N ALA A 82 0.99 -13.50 14.14
CA ALA A 82 1.78 -13.33 12.93
C ALA A 82 2.41 -11.94 12.91
N SER A 83 3.74 -11.85 12.80
CA SER A 83 4.47 -10.59 12.63
C SER A 83 4.96 -10.45 11.19
N VAL A 84 4.68 -9.30 10.59
CA VAL A 84 5.20 -8.92 9.28
C VAL A 84 6.23 -7.83 9.50
N THR A 85 7.50 -8.14 9.19
CA THR A 85 8.58 -7.16 9.17
C THR A 85 8.69 -6.58 7.76
N TYR A 86 8.65 -5.26 7.67
CA TYR A 86 8.63 -4.57 6.40
C TYR A 86 10.01 -4.08 6.01
N THR A 87 10.52 -4.51 4.85
CA THR A 87 11.87 -4.16 4.35
C THR A 87 11.90 -2.96 3.41
N THR A 88 10.74 -2.39 3.06
CA THR A 88 10.66 -1.32 2.05
C THR A 88 10.66 0.06 2.70
N ILE A 89 11.52 0.96 2.20
CA ILE A 89 11.62 2.37 2.65
C ILE A 89 10.29 3.14 2.48
N LEU A 90 9.43 2.73 1.54
CA LEU A 90 8.09 3.33 1.36
C LEU A 90 7.19 3.13 2.59
N LEU A 91 7.33 2.03 3.31
CA LEU A 91 6.55 1.75 4.52
C LEU A 91 7.00 2.57 5.74
N ALA A 92 8.13 3.29 5.62
CA ALA A 92 8.50 4.33 6.58
C ALA A 92 7.71 5.63 6.40
N TRP A 93 6.96 5.78 5.29
CA TRP A 93 6.19 6.99 4.96
C TRP A 93 4.70 6.71 4.80
N PHE A 94 4.35 5.56 4.20
CA PHE A 94 2.99 5.17 3.89
C PHE A 94 2.61 3.90 4.63
N SER A 95 1.37 3.80 5.07
CA SER A 95 0.81 2.56 5.59
C SER A 95 0.60 1.55 4.46
N PRO A 96 0.54 0.23 4.77
CA PRO A 96 0.21 -0.79 3.78
C PRO A 96 -1.13 -0.53 3.07
N THR A 97 -2.12 0.00 3.79
CA THR A 97 -3.44 0.30 3.23
C THR A 97 -3.40 1.45 2.23
N GLU A 98 -2.66 2.54 2.52
CA GLU A 98 -2.50 3.66 1.58
C GLU A 98 -1.75 3.24 0.33
N LEU A 99 -0.70 2.42 0.48
CA LEU A 99 0.00 1.87 -0.68
C LEU A 99 -0.92 0.98 -1.50
N ALA A 100 -1.77 0.17 -0.86
CA ALA A 100 -2.76 -0.65 -1.58
C ALA A 100 -3.80 0.20 -2.31
N GLN A 101 -4.23 1.32 -1.72
CA GLN A 101 -5.14 2.28 -2.38
C GLN A 101 -4.47 2.95 -3.58
N LEU A 102 -3.23 3.42 -3.42
CA LEU A 102 -2.45 4.00 -4.52
C LEU A 102 -2.20 2.98 -5.63
N ASP A 103 -1.86 1.74 -5.28
CA ASP A 103 -1.65 0.64 -6.24
C ASP A 103 -2.93 0.31 -7.01
N SER A 104 -4.08 0.32 -6.33
CA SER A 104 -5.39 0.09 -6.95
C SER A 104 -5.77 1.24 -7.88
N PHE A 105 -5.46 2.47 -7.49
CA PHE A 105 -5.75 3.66 -8.28
C PHE A 105 -4.85 3.75 -9.52
N SER A 106 -3.56 3.45 -9.36
CA SER A 106 -2.55 3.53 -10.43
C SER A 106 -2.52 2.32 -11.36
N GLY A 107 -3.38 1.33 -11.13
CA GLY A 107 -3.39 0.05 -11.85
C GLY A 107 -2.09 -0.76 -11.70
N THR A 108 -1.24 -0.40 -10.74
CA THR A 108 0.08 -1.03 -10.51
C THR A 108 -0.02 -2.19 -9.52
N GLY A 109 -1.17 -2.34 -8.85
CA GLY A 109 -1.48 -3.48 -8.02
C GLY A 109 -1.49 -4.75 -8.85
N GLY A 110 -0.44 -5.56 -8.73
CA GLY A 110 -0.39 -6.90 -9.30
C GLY A 110 -1.65 -7.65 -8.91
N ILE A 111 -2.19 -8.41 -9.88
CA ILE A 111 -3.31 -9.35 -9.68
C ILE A 111 -3.01 -10.08 -8.37
N ARG A 112 -3.70 -9.70 -7.29
CA ARG A 112 -3.77 -10.56 -6.12
C ARG A 112 -4.54 -11.74 -6.68
N THR A 113 -3.81 -12.80 -7.03
CA THR A 113 -4.40 -14.12 -7.21
C THR A 113 -5.05 -14.42 -5.88
N ILE A 114 -6.32 -14.02 -5.76
CA ILE A 114 -7.25 -14.63 -4.83
C ILE A 114 -7.05 -16.10 -5.17
N ARG A 115 -6.47 -16.87 -4.24
CA ARG A 115 -6.49 -18.31 -4.36
C ARG A 115 -7.96 -18.64 -4.48
N THR A 116 -8.43 -18.88 -5.69
CA THR A 116 -9.74 -19.46 -5.92
C THR A 116 -9.77 -20.67 -4.99
N PRO A 117 -10.77 -20.80 -4.10
CA PRO A 117 -10.86 -22.00 -3.29
C PRO A 117 -10.73 -23.18 -4.26
N VAL A 118 -9.82 -24.09 -3.93
CA VAL A 118 -9.57 -25.30 -4.71
C VAL A 118 -10.93 -25.91 -5.08
N PRO A 119 -11.19 -26.25 -6.36
CA PRO A 119 -12.45 -26.85 -6.78
C PRO A 119 -12.85 -27.98 -5.83
N ASP A 120 -14.12 -28.04 -5.45
CA ASP A 120 -14.61 -28.98 -4.43
C ASP A 120 -14.27 -30.44 -4.78
N ASP A 121 -14.15 -30.75 -6.06
CA ASP A 121 -13.71 -32.04 -6.61
C ASP A 121 -12.35 -32.50 -6.05
N VAL A 122 -11.43 -31.57 -5.80
CA VAL A 122 -10.11 -31.84 -5.20
C VAL A 122 -10.18 -31.79 -3.67
N ARG A 123 -11.11 -31.01 -3.11
CA ARG A 123 -11.32 -30.89 -1.66
C ARG A 123 -11.95 -32.15 -1.04
N TYR A 124 -12.77 -32.85 -1.82
CA TYR A 124 -13.48 -34.08 -1.42
C TYR A 124 -13.00 -35.34 -2.14
N GLY A 125 -12.03 -35.23 -3.06
CA GLY A 125 -11.53 -36.35 -3.88
C GLY A 125 -10.93 -37.54 -3.11
N ASN A 126 -10.69 -37.42 -1.79
CA ASN A 126 -10.20 -38.50 -0.94
C ASN A 126 -11.27 -39.15 -0.03
N ARG A 127 -12.57 -38.89 -0.24
CA ARG A 127 -13.65 -39.51 0.56
C ARG A 127 -14.46 -40.60 -0.17
N PHE A 128 -14.17 -40.90 -1.43
CA PHE A 128 -14.92 -41.88 -2.23
C PHE A 128 -14.22 -43.24 -2.41
N THR A 129 -13.26 -43.61 -1.56
CA THR A 129 -12.64 -44.95 -1.60
C THR A 129 -12.61 -45.59 -0.22
N CYS A 130 -13.77 -46.10 0.21
CA CYS A 130 -13.88 -47.27 1.09
C CYS A 130 -15.32 -47.79 1.05
N MET A 131 -15.69 -48.55 0.02
CA MET A 131 -16.69 -49.60 0.18
C MET A 131 -15.95 -50.93 0.17
N PRO A 132 -15.80 -51.61 1.31
CA PRO A 132 -15.51 -53.03 1.35
C PRO A 132 -16.83 -53.74 1.58
N GLU A 133 -17.43 -54.31 0.55
CA GLU A 133 -18.46 -55.34 0.79
C GLU A 133 -18.43 -56.37 -0.33
N GLY A 134 -17.55 -57.35 -0.13
CA GLY A 134 -17.81 -58.68 -0.65
C GLY A 134 -18.81 -59.37 0.27
N SER A 135 -19.87 -59.95 -0.31
CA SER A 135 -20.35 -61.25 0.13
C SER A 135 -21.14 -61.92 -0.99
N ASN A 136 -20.52 -62.99 -1.51
CA ASN A 136 -21.19 -64.03 -2.26
C ASN A 136 -22.19 -64.76 -1.34
N GLY A 137 -23.36 -65.09 -1.87
CA GLY A 137 -24.26 -66.06 -1.25
C GLY A 137 -25.58 -66.19 -1.98
N PHE A 138 -25.62 -67.06 -3.00
CA PHE A 138 -26.64 -68.09 -3.24
C PHE A 138 -26.10 -69.12 -4.24
#